data_AF-A0A7S2IYD8-F1
#
_entry.id   AF-A0A7S2IYD8-F1
#
_cell.length_a   1.000
_cell.length_b   1.000
_cell.length_c   1.000
_cell.angle_alpha   90.00
_cell.angle_beta   90.00
_cell.angle_gamma   90.00
#
_symmetry.space_group_name_H-M   'P 1'
#
loop_
_entity.id
_entity.type
_entity.pdbx_description
1 polymer ?
#
loop_
_entity_poly.entity_id
_entity_poly.type
_entity_poly.pdbx_seq_one_letter_code
_entity_poly.pdbx_strand_id
1 'polypeptide(L)'
;TTHVGSLPRPPALLPFIRGEQPLPDDFEARLGEETVSVFARQGDAGIDVVNDGELGRRDYVTAARQRMSGFGTTKSAVSAADLEEMTDYSDKFEGRKGLLTLTKKTDVQNPACSGEISYTDEGLADLQTEIKRVVAAAQKNGNALENVFLSS
;
A
#
# COMPACT_ATOMS: atom_id res chain seq x y z
N THR A 1 -4.40 23.34 -1.20
CA THR A 1 -4.51 22.34 -2.26
C THR A 1 -3.82 21.07 -1.82
N THR A 2 -4.33 19.92 -2.21
CA THR A 2 -3.76 18.61 -1.84
C THR A 2 -4.19 17.57 -2.87
N HIS A 3 -3.66 16.35 -2.75
CA HIS A 3 -4.09 15.17 -3.48
C HIS A 3 -4.22 14.00 -2.51
N VAL A 4 -4.85 12.91 -2.97
CA VAL A 4 -5.11 11.74 -2.14
C VAL A 4 -4.37 10.52 -2.64
N GLY A 5 -3.71 9.85 -1.71
CA GLY A 5 -3.15 8.52 -1.89
C GLY A 5 -1.85 8.47 -2.68
N SER A 6 -1.66 7.32 -3.36
CA SER A 6 -0.39 6.93 -3.96
C SER A 6 0.03 7.75 -5.17
N LEU A 7 1.34 7.98 -5.30
CA LEU A 7 1.97 8.54 -6.49
C LEU A 7 2.69 7.45 -7.30
N PRO A 8 3.09 7.73 -8.56
CA PRO A 8 3.88 6.79 -9.35
C PRO A 8 5.15 6.35 -8.60
N ARG A 9 5.26 5.04 -8.35
CA ARG A 9 6.40 4.46 -7.63
C ARG A 9 7.68 4.53 -8.48
N PRO A 10 8.84 4.90 -7.89
CA PRO A 10 10.12 4.88 -8.58
C PRO A 10 10.41 3.49 -9.18
N PRO A 11 10.79 3.40 -10.48
CA PRO A 11 11.07 2.11 -11.12
C PRO A 11 12.10 1.25 -10.38
N ALA A 12 13.07 1.89 -9.72
CA ALA A 12 14.12 1.20 -8.95
C ALA A 12 13.59 0.49 -7.70
N LEU A 13 12.44 0.91 -7.14
CA LEU A 13 11.86 0.29 -5.94
C LEU A 13 10.80 -0.75 -6.26
N LEU A 14 10.24 -0.74 -7.48
CA LEU A 14 9.12 -1.58 -7.89
C LEU A 14 9.32 -3.09 -7.67
N PRO A 15 10.46 -3.70 -8.05
CA PRO A 15 10.65 -5.14 -7.88
C PRO A 15 10.55 -5.57 -6.41
N PHE A 16 11.05 -4.73 -5.49
CA PHE A 16 11.03 -4.99 -4.06
C PHE A 16 9.64 -4.80 -3.46
N ILE A 17 8.97 -3.69 -3.81
CA ILE A 17 7.61 -3.39 -3.33
C ILE A 17 6.59 -4.44 -3.80
N ARG A 18 6.77 -4.99 -5.01
CA ARG A 18 5.92 -6.07 -5.54
C ARG A 18 6.24 -7.44 -4.95
N GLY A 19 7.35 -7.58 -4.22
CA GLY A 19 7.83 -8.86 -3.72
C GLY A 19 8.39 -9.77 -4.82
N GLU A 20 8.78 -9.20 -5.96
CA GLU A 20 9.46 -9.92 -7.04
C GLU A 20 10.93 -10.20 -6.69
N GLN A 21 11.51 -9.39 -5.80
CA GLN A 21 12.88 -9.52 -5.30
C GLN A 21 12.94 -9.28 -3.79
N PRO A 22 13.89 -9.90 -3.06
CA PRO A 22 14.12 -9.59 -1.65
C PRO A 22 14.55 -8.13 -1.48
N LEU A 23 14.18 -7.52 -0.35
CA LEU A 23 14.61 -6.17 -0.02
C LEU A 23 16.14 -6.12 0.09
N PRO A 24 16.84 -5.20 -0.60
CA PRO A 24 18.28 -5.00 -0.41
C PRO A 24 18.56 -4.33 0.94
N ASP A 25 19.77 -4.49 1.46
CA ASP A 25 20.20 -3.94 2.76
C ASP A 25 20.02 -2.41 2.86
N ASP A 26 20.07 -1.71 1.73
CA ASP A 26 19.92 -0.26 1.62
C ASP A 26 18.51 0.20 1.21
N PHE A 27 17.51 -0.70 1.22
CA PHE A 27 16.14 -0.37 0.78
C PHE A 27 15.53 0.82 1.51
N GLU A 28 15.62 0.85 2.85
CA GLU A 28 15.07 1.92 3.66
C GLU A 28 15.73 3.28 3.38
N ALA A 29 17.04 3.28 3.09
CA ALA A 29 17.75 4.49 2.71
C ALA A 29 17.24 5.02 1.36
N ARG A 30 17.13 4.14 0.35
CA ARG A 30 16.61 4.49 -0.97
C ARG A 30 15.16 4.98 -0.90
N LEU A 31 14.32 4.31 -0.11
CA LEU A 31 12.93 4.71 0.09
C LEU A 31 12.84 6.09 0.77
N GLY A 32 13.71 6.38 1.73
CA GLY A 32 13.82 7.70 2.35
C GLY A 32 14.21 8.80 1.36
N GLU A 33 15.20 8.55 0.51
CA GLU A 33 15.63 9.48 -0.54
C GLU A 33 14.51 9.76 -1.55
N GLU A 34 13.81 8.73 -2.00
CA GLU A 34 12.68 8.88 -2.93
C GLU A 34 11.50 9.60 -2.27
N THR A 35 11.27 9.39 -0.97
CA THR A 35 10.25 10.15 -0.23
C THR A 35 10.60 11.65 -0.20
N VAL A 36 11.86 12.01 0.05
CA VAL A 36 12.33 13.41 0.00
C VAL A 36 12.10 14.01 -1.39
N SER A 37 12.43 13.27 -2.45
CA SER A 37 12.24 13.67 -3.85
C SER A 37 10.76 13.90 -4.19
N VAL A 38 9.86 13.04 -3.70
CA VAL A 38 8.41 13.19 -3.91
C VAL A 38 7.85 14.41 -3.20
N PHE A 39 8.31 14.74 -1.99
CA PHE A 39 7.93 15.97 -1.29
C PHE A 39 8.37 17.21 -2.07
N ALA A 40 9.62 17.25 -2.54
CA ALA A 40 10.15 18.35 -3.34
C ALA A 40 9.30 18.60 -4.60
N ARG A 41 8.99 17.54 -5.35
CA ARG A 41 8.18 17.62 -6.59
C ARG A 41 6.76 18.12 -6.34
N GLN A 42 6.16 17.79 -5.20
CA GLN A 42 4.85 18.31 -4.84
C GLN A 42 4.92 19.81 -4.52
N GLY A 43 5.97 20.25 -3.82
CA GLY A 43 6.24 21.67 -3.57
C GLY A 43 6.45 22.45 -4.87
N ASP A 44 7.25 21.93 -5.80
CA ASP A 44 7.47 22.52 -7.14
C ASP A 44 6.16 22.62 -7.94
N ALA A 45 5.23 21.69 -7.73
CA ALA A 45 3.91 21.70 -8.34
C ALA A 45 2.89 22.64 -7.64
N GLY A 46 3.28 23.30 -6.54
CA GLY A 46 2.42 24.21 -5.79
C GLY A 46 1.39 23.53 -4.90
N ILE A 47 1.65 22.30 -4.44
CA ILE A 47 0.76 21.56 -3.53
C ILE A 47 0.98 22.04 -2.10
N ASP A 48 -0.09 22.54 -1.46
CA ASP A 48 -0.01 23.12 -0.11
C ASP A 48 0.10 22.07 1.01
N VAL A 49 -0.58 20.93 0.88
CA VAL A 49 -0.53 19.80 1.83
C VAL A 49 -0.05 18.55 1.09
N VAL A 50 1.15 18.09 1.41
CA VAL A 50 1.86 17.02 0.70
C VAL A 50 1.70 15.67 1.39
N ASN A 51 1.92 14.57 0.67
CA ASN A 51 1.99 13.22 1.25
C ASN A 51 3.24 12.47 0.76
N ASP A 52 3.50 11.27 1.30
CA ASP A 52 4.68 10.47 0.96
C ASP A 52 4.54 9.65 -0.32
N GLY A 53 3.42 9.78 -1.04
CA GLY A 53 3.13 9.05 -2.27
C GLY A 53 2.89 7.56 -2.06
N GLU A 54 2.74 7.09 -0.82
CA GLU A 54 2.59 5.66 -0.47
C GLU A 54 3.68 4.76 -1.07
N LEU A 55 4.90 5.30 -1.24
CA LEU A 55 5.95 4.65 -2.01
C LEU A 55 6.34 3.28 -1.46
N GLY A 56 6.36 3.11 -0.13
CA GLY A 56 6.75 1.86 0.52
C GLY A 56 5.67 0.77 0.51
N ARG A 57 4.45 1.08 0.07
CA ARG A 57 3.30 0.17 0.18
C ARG A 57 3.10 -0.58 -1.11
N ARG A 58 2.82 -1.88 -1.01
CA ARG A 58 2.34 -2.66 -2.16
C ARG A 58 0.88 -2.33 -2.48
N ASP A 59 0.04 -2.43 -1.46
CA ASP A 59 -1.41 -2.18 -1.50
C ASP A 59 -1.91 -1.90 -0.08
N TYR A 60 -3.03 -1.18 0.04
CA TYR A 60 -3.55 -0.74 1.34
C TYR A 60 -4.02 -1.90 2.23
N VAL A 61 -4.53 -3.00 1.64
CA VAL A 61 -5.03 -4.16 2.41
C VAL A 61 -3.87 -4.89 3.07
N THR A 62 -2.83 -5.18 2.32
CA THR A 62 -1.63 -5.87 2.82
C THR A 62 -0.92 -4.99 3.84
N ALA A 63 -0.75 -3.70 3.57
CA ALA A 63 -0.08 -2.76 4.46
C ALA A 63 -0.84 -2.54 5.79
N ALA A 64 -2.18 -2.50 5.78
CA ALA A 64 -2.94 -2.43 7.02
C ALA A 64 -2.89 -3.75 7.78
N ARG A 65 -3.13 -4.88 7.08
CA ARG A 65 -3.22 -6.20 7.71
C ARG A 65 -1.89 -6.67 8.32
N GLN A 66 -0.74 -6.35 7.71
CA GLN A 66 0.56 -6.76 8.25
C GLN A 66 0.83 -6.20 9.65
N ARG A 67 0.11 -5.13 10.03
CA ARG A 67 0.26 -4.47 11.33
C ARG A 67 -0.70 -5.00 12.40
N MET A 68 -1.61 -5.91 12.04
CA MET A 68 -2.75 -6.30 12.87
C MET A 68 -2.81 -7.81 13.11
N SER A 69 -3.27 -8.19 14.31
CA SER A 69 -3.69 -9.55 14.65
C SER A 69 -5.05 -9.90 14.04
N GLY A 70 -5.46 -11.15 14.18
CA GLY A 70 -6.83 -11.58 13.84
C GLY A 70 -7.04 -11.97 12.38
N PHE A 71 -5.98 -12.15 11.58
CA PHE A 71 -6.05 -12.56 10.17
C PHE A 71 -5.25 -13.84 9.87
N GLY A 72 -5.38 -14.85 10.72
CA GLY A 72 -4.64 -16.12 10.62
C GLY A 72 -5.26 -17.16 9.67
N THR A 73 -6.43 -16.87 9.09
CA THR A 73 -7.12 -17.78 8.16
C THR A 73 -7.43 -17.08 6.84
N THR A 74 -7.75 -17.88 5.82
CA THR A 74 -8.22 -17.41 4.52
C THR A 74 -9.64 -17.90 4.26
N LYS A 75 -10.39 -17.17 3.44
CA LYS A 75 -11.71 -17.56 2.95
C LYS A 75 -11.82 -17.25 1.45
N SER A 76 -12.63 -18.05 0.75
CA SER A 76 -12.98 -17.78 -0.65
C SER A 76 -13.59 -16.39 -0.79
N ALA A 77 -13.10 -15.64 -1.76
CA ALA A 77 -13.65 -14.36 -2.13
C ALA A 77 -15.06 -14.53 -2.70
N VAL A 78 -15.94 -13.59 -2.37
CA VAL A 78 -17.29 -13.56 -2.94
C VAL A 78 -17.21 -13.27 -4.45
N SER A 79 -18.07 -13.91 -5.23
CA SER A 79 -18.21 -13.55 -6.65
C SER A 79 -18.86 -12.19 -6.81
N ALA A 80 -18.47 -11.47 -7.85
CA ALA A 80 -19.27 -10.36 -8.36
C ALA A 80 -20.53 -10.95 -9.03
N ALA A 81 -21.72 -10.57 -8.56
CA ALA A 81 -22.99 -11.20 -8.95
C ALA A 81 -23.26 -11.08 -10.46
N ASP A 82 -22.94 -9.94 -11.06
CA ASP A 82 -23.02 -9.69 -12.49
C ASP A 82 -22.13 -10.64 -13.32
N LEU A 83 -20.97 -11.00 -12.79
CA LEU A 83 -20.02 -11.92 -13.44
C LEU A 83 -20.39 -13.40 -13.29
N GLU A 84 -21.29 -13.75 -12.36
CA GLU A 84 -21.85 -15.10 -12.27
C GLU A 84 -22.85 -15.38 -13.39
N GLU A 85 -23.60 -14.37 -13.82
CA GLU A 85 -24.59 -14.46 -14.89
C GLU A 85 -23.94 -14.36 -16.28
N MET A 86 -22.92 -13.51 -16.42
CA MET A 86 -22.25 -13.25 -17.71
C MET A 86 -20.95 -14.06 -17.88
N THR A 87 -21.07 -15.39 -17.97
CA THR A 87 -19.91 -16.31 -18.05
C THR A 87 -18.96 -16.01 -19.22
N ASP A 88 -19.49 -15.66 -20.39
CA ASP A 88 -18.68 -15.34 -21.58
C ASP A 88 -17.80 -14.09 -21.38
N TYR A 89 -18.23 -13.17 -20.53
CA TYR A 89 -17.44 -11.99 -20.15
C TYR A 89 -16.50 -12.31 -19.00
N SER A 90 -16.98 -13.02 -17.98
CA SER A 90 -16.18 -13.31 -16.78
C SER A 90 -14.99 -14.23 -17.07
N ASP A 91 -15.10 -15.14 -18.04
CA ASP A 91 -14.00 -15.99 -18.50
C ASP A 91 -12.78 -15.20 -19.02
N LYS A 92 -12.96 -13.94 -19.45
CA LYS A 92 -11.85 -13.06 -19.86
C LYS A 92 -10.95 -12.65 -18.68
N PHE A 93 -11.41 -12.86 -17.45
CA PHE A 93 -10.65 -12.59 -16.23
C PHE A 93 -9.95 -13.83 -15.67
N GLU A 94 -9.90 -14.93 -16.42
CA GLU A 94 -9.15 -16.13 -16.01
C GLU A 94 -7.70 -15.78 -15.62
N GLY A 95 -7.27 -16.29 -14.47
CA GLY A 95 -5.96 -16.03 -13.89
C GLY A 95 -5.86 -14.73 -13.08
N ARG A 96 -6.85 -13.83 -13.15
CA ARG A 96 -6.85 -12.61 -12.32
C ARG A 96 -7.28 -12.92 -10.89
N LYS A 97 -6.43 -12.55 -9.94
CA LYS A 97 -6.71 -12.62 -8.50
C LYS A 97 -6.91 -11.22 -7.94
N GLY A 98 -7.81 -11.08 -6.96
CA GLY A 98 -8.15 -9.80 -6.37
C GLY A 98 -9.03 -9.94 -5.13
N LEU A 99 -9.77 -8.88 -4.78
CA LEU A 99 -10.68 -8.90 -3.62
C LEU A 99 -11.95 -9.71 -3.86
N LEU A 100 -12.36 -9.86 -5.12
CA LEU A 100 -13.54 -10.59 -5.55
C LEU A 100 -13.14 -11.74 -6.48
N THR A 101 -13.97 -12.77 -6.50
CA THR A 101 -13.92 -13.80 -7.53
C THR A 101 -14.55 -13.23 -8.80
N LEU A 102 -13.72 -12.99 -9.82
CA LEU A 102 -14.21 -12.44 -11.10
C LEU A 102 -14.70 -13.54 -12.05
N THR A 103 -14.30 -14.79 -11.83
CA THR A 103 -14.75 -15.97 -12.58
C THR A 103 -14.62 -17.21 -11.73
N LYS A 104 -15.56 -18.16 -11.88
CA LYS A 104 -15.52 -19.45 -11.17
C LYS A 104 -14.34 -20.34 -11.58
N LYS A 105 -13.65 -20.01 -12.68
CA LYS A 105 -12.46 -20.72 -13.15
C LYS A 105 -11.19 -20.37 -12.38
N THR A 106 -11.18 -19.27 -11.63
CA THR A 106 -10.02 -18.83 -10.85
C THR A 106 -10.38 -18.79 -9.37
N ASP A 107 -9.77 -19.67 -8.58
CA ASP A 107 -9.94 -19.64 -7.13
C ASP A 107 -9.20 -18.42 -6.55
N VAL A 108 -9.94 -17.64 -5.77
CA VAL A 108 -9.46 -16.43 -5.10
C VAL A 108 -9.71 -16.58 -3.61
N GLN A 109 -8.63 -16.66 -2.84
CA GLN A 109 -8.64 -16.77 -1.38
C GLN A 109 -8.06 -15.49 -0.80
N ASN A 110 -8.79 -14.88 0.15
CA ASN A 110 -8.36 -13.67 0.83
C ASN A 110 -8.23 -13.91 2.34
N PRO A 111 -7.33 -13.19 3.04
CA PRO A 111 -7.30 -13.21 4.50
C PRO A 111 -8.67 -12.88 5.08
N ALA A 112 -9.06 -13.59 6.14
CA ALA A 112 -10.33 -13.44 6.82
C ALA A 112 -10.12 -13.16 8.30
N CYS A 113 -11.06 -12.43 8.91
CA CYS A 113 -11.07 -12.23 10.35
C CYS A 113 -11.24 -13.58 11.04
N SER A 114 -10.25 -13.95 11.85
CA SER A 114 -10.14 -15.23 12.55
C SER A 114 -10.05 -15.07 14.08
N GLY A 115 -10.09 -13.83 14.58
CA GLY A 115 -9.93 -13.51 15.99
C GLY A 115 -9.99 -12.01 16.23
N GLU A 116 -9.57 -11.59 17.42
CA GLU A 116 -9.52 -10.19 17.82
C GLU A 116 -8.54 -9.40 16.92
N ILE A 117 -9.01 -8.23 16.47
CA ILE A 117 -8.25 -7.31 15.62
C ILE A 117 -7.67 -6.22 16.51
N SER A 118 -6.35 -6.27 16.66
CA SER A 118 -5.55 -5.29 17.39
C SER A 118 -4.24 -5.07 16.64
N TYR A 119 -3.63 -3.88 16.80
CA TYR A 119 -2.27 -3.70 16.31
C TYR A 119 -1.31 -4.60 17.08
N THR A 120 -0.37 -5.23 16.38
CA THR A 120 0.72 -5.99 17.02
C THR A 120 1.86 -5.05 17.39
N ASP A 121 2.73 -5.47 18.31
CA ASP A 121 3.91 -4.68 18.69
C ASP A 121 4.84 -4.46 17.48
N GLU A 122 5.04 -5.49 16.65
CA GLU A 122 5.79 -5.39 15.39
C GLU A 122 5.11 -4.45 14.39
N GLY A 123 3.78 -4.50 14.33
CA GLY A 123 2.97 -3.65 13.46
C GLY A 123 3.04 -2.17 13.86
N LEU A 124 3.04 -1.89 15.16
CA LEU A 124 3.27 -0.54 15.69
C LEU A 124 4.69 -0.08 15.41
N ALA A 125 5.70 -0.95 15.53
CA ALA A 125 7.08 -0.62 15.22
C ALA A 125 7.28 -0.28 13.72
N ASP A 126 6.62 -1.02 12.83
CA ASP A 126 6.58 -0.74 11.38
C ASP A 126 5.94 0.63 11.09
N LEU A 127 4.77 0.92 11.67
CA LEU A 127 4.11 2.21 11.55
C LEU A 127 4.98 3.36 12.06
N GLN A 128 5.66 3.18 13.19
CA GLN A 128 6.58 4.20 13.72
C GLN A 128 7.78 4.44 12.80
N THR A 129 8.27 3.41 12.11
CA THR A 129 9.33 3.55 11.10
C THR A 129 8.85 4.36 9.90
N GLU A 130 7.64 4.09 9.41
CA GLU A 130 7.01 4.87 8.35
C GLU A 130 6.82 6.35 8.75
N ILE A 131 6.27 6.60 9.95
CA ILE A 131 6.10 7.97 10.47
C ILE A 131 7.45 8.70 10.53
N LYS A 132 8.51 8.07 11.04
CA LYS A 132 9.85 8.67 11.12
C LYS A 132 10.40 9.04 9.75
N ARG A 133 10.23 8.16 8.74
CA ARG A 133 10.63 8.44 7.35
C ARG A 133 9.94 9.68 6.82
N VAL A 134 8.62 9.76 6.99
CA VAL A 134 7.79 10.85 6.46
C VAL A 134 8.10 12.17 7.17
N VAL A 135 8.25 12.15 8.49
CA VAL A 135 8.68 13.33 9.27
C VAL A 135 10.06 13.82 8.83
N ALA A 136 11.03 12.91 8.63
CA ALA A 136 12.35 13.29 8.15
C ALA A 136 12.33 13.90 6.75
N ALA A 137 11.48 13.38 5.85
CA ALA A 137 11.31 13.92 4.50
C ALA A 137 10.68 15.31 4.50
N ALA A 138 9.65 15.52 5.34
CA ALA A 138 9.02 16.83 5.53
C ALA A 138 10.02 17.87 6.03
N GLN A 139 10.79 17.53 7.07
CA GLN A 139 11.82 18.41 7.65
C GLN A 139 12.89 18.79 6.63
N LYS A 140 13.38 17.84 5.84
CA LYS A 140 14.38 18.09 4.78
C LYS A 140 13.88 19.05 3.70
N ASN A 141 12.58 19.05 3.42
CA ASN A 141 11.95 19.92 2.42
C ASN A 141 11.39 21.22 3.01
N GLY A 142 11.54 21.44 4.32
CA GLY A 142 11.00 22.63 4.99
C GLY A 142 9.47 22.65 5.07
N ASN A 143 8.80 21.50 4.90
CA ASN A 143 7.36 21.41 5.08
C ASN A 143 7.02 21.39 6.58
N ALA A 144 6.14 22.30 7.01
CA ALA A 144 5.54 22.25 8.34
C ALA A 144 4.71 20.97 8.48
N LEU A 145 4.73 20.32 9.65
CA LEU A 145 4.11 18.99 9.83
C LEU A 145 2.58 19.04 9.71
N GLU A 146 1.96 20.17 10.03
CA GLU A 146 0.53 20.42 9.78
C GLU A 146 0.15 20.44 8.30
N ASN A 147 1.15 20.60 7.41
CA ASN A 147 0.99 20.56 5.95
C ASN A 147 1.42 19.20 5.37
N VAL A 148 1.45 18.15 6.19
CA VAL A 148 1.75 16.78 5.76
C VAL A 148 0.57 15.87 6.07
N PHE A 149 0.04 15.22 5.03
CA PHE A 149 -0.95 14.17 5.14
C PHE A 149 -0.27 12.80 5.10
N LEU A 150 -0.47 12.01 6.15
CA LEU A 150 -0.04 10.61 6.21
C LEU A 150 -1.27 9.70 6.19
N SER A 151 -1.46 8.97 5.10
CA SER A 151 -2.35 7.82 5.07
C SER A 151 -1.60 6.65 5.69
N SER A 152 -2.02 6.18 6.86
CA SER A 152 -1.50 5.02 7.58
C SER A 152 -2.28 3.76 7.22
#